data_AF-A0A948IS64-F1
#
_entry.id   AF-A0A948IS64-F1
#
_cell.length_a   1.000
_cell.length_b   1.000
_cell.length_c   1.000
_cell.angle_alpha   90.00
_cell.angle_beta   90.00
_cell.angle_gamma   90.00
#
_symmetry.space_group_name_H-M   'P 1'
#
loop_
_entity.id
_entity.type
_entity.pdbx_description
1 polymer ?
#
loop_
_entity_poly.entity_id
_entity_poly.type
_entity_poly.pdbx_seq_one_letter_code
_entity_poly.pdbx_strand_id
1 'polypeptide(L)'
;MRRVLMGLLLAGIAGAAHAADFVVVTSNDPAIPRGQEYAGGQAIQVAPGKSIVVIDPAGNVKRLAGGAAAQTVPRRQLASVDDQRMAVVKLLLAPPRVRRAAPKLDQVCPAADLKTFDGILAVAPVDGCLGRARDAFEAYVERAAGPEPAA
;
A
#
# COMPACT_ATOMS: atom_id res chain seq x y z
N MET A 1 -11.66 -40.07 35.00
CA MET A 1 -11.16 -38.75 34.55
C MET A 1 -9.73 -38.92 34.07
N ARG A 2 -9.50 -38.95 32.76
CA ARG A 2 -8.17 -39.16 32.15
C ARG A 2 -7.89 -37.95 31.26
N ARG A 3 -7.02 -37.07 31.75
CA ARG A 3 -6.48 -35.91 31.02
C ARG A 3 -5.37 -36.43 30.11
N VAL A 4 -5.49 -36.22 28.80
CA VAL A 4 -4.38 -36.38 27.86
C VAL A 4 -4.25 -35.10 27.07
N LEU A 5 -3.14 -34.41 27.34
CA LEU A 5 -2.56 -33.33 26.55
C LEU A 5 -2.07 -33.89 25.21
N MET A 6 -2.42 -33.24 24.10
CA MET A 6 -1.69 -33.20 22.82
C MET A 6 -2.52 -32.32 21.86
N GLY A 7 -1.99 -31.38 21.09
CA GLY A 7 -0.63 -30.89 20.87
C GLY A 7 -0.78 -29.66 19.97
N LEU A 8 -0.10 -28.59 20.34
CA LEU A 8 -0.15 -27.27 19.75
C LEU A 8 0.59 -27.28 18.39
N LEU A 9 -0.14 -27.27 17.27
CA LEU A 9 0.42 -27.00 15.93
C LEU A 9 0.31 -25.51 15.63
N LEU A 10 1.15 -24.69 16.25
CA LEU A 10 1.46 -23.35 15.75
C LEU A 10 2.55 -23.51 14.69
N ALA A 11 2.13 -23.77 13.45
CA ALA A 11 3.00 -23.61 12.30
C ALA A 11 3.38 -22.14 12.20
N GLY A 12 4.56 -21.81 12.72
CA GLY A 12 5.22 -20.54 12.48
C GLY A 12 5.55 -20.43 11.00
N ILE A 13 4.67 -19.76 10.24
CA ILE A 13 5.07 -19.08 9.01
C ILE A 13 6.03 -17.96 9.40
N ALA A 14 7.29 -18.31 9.60
CA ALA A 14 8.39 -17.38 9.41
C ALA A 14 8.43 -17.07 7.91
N GLY A 15 7.54 -16.18 7.48
CA GLY A 15 7.59 -15.61 6.15
C GLY A 15 8.94 -14.91 6.02
N ALA A 16 9.77 -15.38 5.09
CA ALA A 16 10.86 -14.56 4.59
C ALA A 16 10.26 -13.20 4.26
N ALA A 17 10.76 -12.14 4.91
CA ALA A 17 10.42 -10.78 4.56
C ALA A 17 11.01 -10.51 3.18
N HIS A 18 10.33 -11.00 2.14
CA HIS A 18 10.58 -10.54 0.79
C HIS A 18 10.31 -9.04 0.81
N ALA A 19 11.33 -8.26 0.44
CA ALA A 19 11.15 -6.83 0.23
C ALA A 19 10.00 -6.66 -0.76
N ALA A 20 8.89 -6.09 -0.29
CA ALA A 20 7.76 -5.81 -1.15
C ALA A 20 8.18 -4.74 -2.16
N ASP A 21 8.04 -5.07 -3.44
CA ASP A 21 8.34 -4.13 -4.51
C ASP A 21 7.15 -3.20 -4.78
N PHE A 22 5.94 -3.75 -4.62
CA PHE A 22 4.69 -3.04 -4.88
C PHE A 22 3.70 -3.29 -3.75
N VAL A 23 2.85 -2.29 -3.49
CA VAL A 23 1.73 -2.40 -2.55
C VAL A 23 0.45 -1.91 -3.20
N VAL A 24 -0.66 -2.61 -2.91
CA VAL A 24 -1.99 -2.23 -3.40
C VAL A 24 -2.48 -1.00 -2.65
N VAL A 25 -2.73 0.09 -3.40
CA VAL A 25 -3.22 1.35 -2.84
C VAL A 25 -4.73 1.50 -2.96
N THR A 26 -5.32 0.91 -3.99
CA THR A 26 -6.77 0.89 -4.27
C THR A 26 -7.13 -0.46 -4.88
N SER A 27 -8.27 -1.03 -4.51
CA SER A 27 -8.77 -2.29 -5.06
C SER A 27 -10.30 -2.30 -5.02
N ASN A 28 -10.93 -2.77 -6.10
CA ASN A 28 -12.36 -3.10 -6.13
C ASN A 28 -12.61 -4.63 -6.18
N ASP A 29 -11.54 -5.41 -6.07
CA ASP A 29 -11.55 -6.87 -5.93
C ASP A 29 -11.49 -7.23 -4.43
N PRO A 30 -12.53 -7.84 -3.85
CA PRO A 30 -12.56 -8.17 -2.43
C PRO A 30 -11.52 -9.21 -2.02
N ALA A 31 -10.96 -9.99 -2.96
CA ALA A 31 -9.90 -10.95 -2.69
C ALA A 31 -8.52 -10.29 -2.53
N ILE A 32 -8.36 -9.05 -3.00
CA ILE A 32 -7.09 -8.32 -2.97
C ILE A 32 -7.26 -7.07 -2.11
N PRO A 33 -6.91 -7.12 -0.81
CA PRO A 33 -7.10 -5.98 0.07
C PRO A 33 -6.09 -4.86 -0.20
N ARG A 34 -6.47 -3.63 0.13
CA ARG A 34 -5.54 -2.49 0.21
C ARG A 34 -4.43 -2.82 1.21
N GLY A 35 -3.19 -2.49 0.87
CA GLY A 35 -2.00 -2.81 1.66
C GLY A 35 -1.41 -4.18 1.36
N GLN A 36 -2.03 -4.99 0.48
CA GLN A 36 -1.44 -6.25 0.02
C GLN A 36 -0.14 -5.98 -0.75
N GLU A 37 0.89 -6.76 -0.44
CA GLU A 37 2.24 -6.62 -1.00
C GLU A 37 2.48 -7.65 -2.11
N TYR A 38 3.26 -7.24 -3.12
CA TYR A 38 3.64 -8.07 -4.25
C TYR A 38 5.11 -7.85 -4.64
N ALA A 39 5.76 -8.92 -5.08
CA ALA A 39 7.08 -8.85 -5.69
C ALA A 39 6.98 -8.40 -7.16
N GLY A 40 8.01 -7.72 -7.65
CA GLY A 40 8.10 -7.32 -9.05
C GLY A 40 8.14 -8.54 -9.97
N GLY A 41 7.34 -8.53 -11.03
CA GLY A 41 7.21 -9.67 -11.95
C GLY A 41 6.33 -10.82 -11.45
N GLN A 42 5.72 -10.70 -10.27
CA GLN A 42 4.74 -11.68 -9.79
C GLN A 42 3.46 -11.64 -10.65
N ALA A 43 2.85 -12.80 -10.92
CA ALA A 43 1.55 -12.88 -11.56
C ALA A 43 0.43 -12.71 -10.51
N ILE A 44 -0.53 -11.82 -10.78
CA ILE A 44 -1.71 -11.56 -9.96
C ILE A 44 -2.96 -11.88 -10.77
N GLN A 45 -3.82 -12.71 -10.21
CA GLN A 45 -5.16 -12.91 -10.74
C GLN A 45 -6.10 -11.86 -10.15
N VAL A 46 -6.58 -10.95 -10.99
CA VAL A 46 -7.63 -9.99 -10.65
C VAL A 46 -8.90 -10.44 -11.36
N ALA A 47 -10.04 -10.48 -10.65
CA ALA A 47 -11.28 -10.99 -11.22
C ALA A 47 -11.76 -10.14 -12.42
N PRO A 48 -12.43 -10.73 -13.43
CA PRO A 48 -12.97 -9.96 -14.56
C PRO A 48 -13.86 -8.80 -14.12
N GLY A 49 -13.71 -7.64 -14.77
CA GLY A 49 -14.43 -6.42 -14.40
C GLY A 49 -13.97 -5.76 -13.10
N LYS A 50 -12.89 -6.29 -12.49
CA LYS A 50 -12.21 -5.69 -11.33
C LYS A 50 -10.90 -5.04 -11.74
N SER A 51 -10.36 -4.20 -10.87
CA SER A 51 -9.04 -3.61 -11.03
C SER A 51 -8.41 -3.34 -9.67
N ILE A 52 -7.08 -3.34 -9.68
CA ILE A 52 -6.26 -2.91 -8.56
C ILE A 52 -5.30 -1.82 -9.03
N VAL A 53 -4.93 -0.94 -8.11
CA VAL A 53 -3.86 0.04 -8.31
C VAL A 53 -2.74 -0.32 -7.36
N VAL A 54 -1.53 -0.45 -7.91
CA VAL A 54 -0.31 -0.72 -7.16
C VAL A 54 0.64 0.47 -7.25
N ILE A 55 1.43 0.69 -6.20
CA ILE A 55 2.50 1.69 -6.19
C ILE A 55 3.81 1.04 -5.74
N ASP A 56 4.93 1.48 -6.30
CA ASP A 56 6.25 1.18 -5.75
C ASP A 56 6.77 2.30 -4.81
N PRO A 57 7.83 2.04 -4.02
CA PRO A 57 8.45 3.05 -3.18
C PRO A 57 9.10 4.22 -3.93
N ALA A 58 9.23 4.17 -5.25
CA ALA A 58 9.68 5.30 -6.07
C ALA A 58 8.51 6.20 -6.52
N GLY A 59 7.26 5.79 -6.29
CA GLY A 59 6.05 6.54 -6.65
C GLY A 59 5.45 6.12 -7.99
N ASN A 60 5.95 5.07 -8.63
CA ASN A 60 5.35 4.58 -9.87
C ASN A 60 4.02 3.92 -9.57
N VAL A 61 2.93 4.55 -10.02
CA VAL A 61 1.58 4.05 -9.88
C VAL A 61 1.18 3.30 -11.14
N LYS A 62 0.59 2.11 -10.98
CA LYS A 62 0.07 1.33 -12.10
C LYS A 62 -1.27 0.71 -11.74
N ARG A 63 -2.23 0.87 -12.65
CA ARG A 63 -3.51 0.15 -12.61
C ARG A 63 -3.36 -1.18 -13.36
N LEU A 64 -3.86 -2.25 -12.75
CA LEU A 64 -3.95 -3.59 -13.33
C LEU A 64 -5.43 -3.96 -13.45
N ALA A 65 -5.89 -4.18 -14.66
CA ALA A 65 -7.26 -4.60 -14.95
C ALA A 65 -7.37 -6.14 -14.84
N GLY A 66 -8.47 -6.60 -14.26
CA GLY A 66 -8.79 -8.01 -14.17
C GLY A 66 -9.38 -8.56 -15.45
N GLY A 67 -9.18 -9.86 -15.64
CA GLY A 67 -9.58 -10.57 -16.85
C GLY A 67 -9.27 -12.06 -16.74
N ALA A 68 -9.47 -12.77 -17.84
CA ALA A 68 -9.24 -14.22 -17.89
C ALA A 68 -7.77 -14.62 -17.66
N ALA A 69 -6.82 -13.72 -17.94
CA ALA A 69 -5.40 -13.94 -17.74
C ALA A 69 -4.88 -13.17 -16.52
N ALA A 70 -3.95 -13.80 -15.80
CA ALA A 70 -3.22 -13.16 -14.72
C ALA A 70 -2.40 -11.97 -15.26
N GLN A 71 -2.40 -10.88 -14.51
CA GLN A 71 -1.61 -9.69 -14.81
C GLN A 71 -0.24 -9.81 -14.17
N THR A 72 0.81 -9.39 -14.87
CA THR A 72 2.17 -9.38 -14.30
C THR A 72 2.43 -8.04 -13.64
N VAL A 73 2.84 -8.06 -12.36
CA VAL A 73 3.30 -6.88 -11.63
C VAL A 73 4.53 -6.32 -12.36
N PRO A 74 4.63 -5.00 -12.54
CA PRO A 74 5.80 -4.42 -13.16
C PRO A 74 7.09 -4.87 -12.46
N ARG A 75 8.19 -5.02 -13.21
CA ARG A 75 9.49 -5.18 -12.57
C ARG A 75 9.97 -3.83 -12.08
N ARG A 76 10.47 -3.82 -10.85
CA ARG A 76 11.13 -2.67 -10.26
C ARG A 76 12.48 -2.43 -10.91
N GLN A 77 12.84 -1.16 -11.11
CA GLN A 77 14.09 -0.77 -11.77
C GLN A 77 15.23 -0.40 -10.79
N LEU A 78 14.95 -0.09 -9.52
CA LEU A 78 15.93 0.37 -8.51
C LEU A 78 15.62 -0.29 -7.16
N ALA A 79 16.64 -0.78 -6.43
CA ALA A 79 16.46 -1.66 -5.26
C ALA A 79 17.08 -1.16 -3.93
N SER A 80 17.79 -0.03 -3.91
CA SER A 80 18.69 0.33 -2.78
C SER A 80 18.15 1.36 -1.78
N VAL A 81 16.96 1.97 -1.98
CA VAL A 81 16.46 3.11 -1.17
C VAL A 81 15.09 2.83 -0.53
N ASP A 82 14.72 1.56 -0.46
CA ASP A 82 13.32 1.20 -0.71
C ASP A 82 12.51 0.75 0.49
N ASP A 83 13.15 0.18 1.51
CA ASP A 83 12.43 -0.37 2.67
C ASP A 83 11.88 0.74 3.58
N GLN A 84 12.65 1.79 3.82
CA GLN A 84 12.18 2.94 4.63
C GLN A 84 11.04 3.68 3.92
N ARG A 85 11.17 3.90 2.61
CA ARG A 85 10.12 4.53 1.80
C ARG A 85 8.86 3.65 1.79
N MET A 86 9.01 2.33 1.61
CA MET A 86 7.90 1.39 1.67
C MET A 86 7.22 1.40 3.04
N ALA A 87 7.98 1.51 4.14
CA ALA A 87 7.40 1.63 5.47
C ALA A 87 6.51 2.89 5.62
N VAL A 88 6.93 4.02 5.05
CA VAL A 88 6.13 5.26 5.03
C VAL A 88 4.89 5.11 4.14
N VAL A 89 5.01 4.47 2.98
CA VAL A 89 3.83 4.16 2.14
C VAL A 89 2.84 3.30 2.91
N LYS A 90 3.30 2.26 3.61
CA LYS A 90 2.46 1.40 4.44
C LYS A 90 1.78 2.18 5.58
N LEU A 91 2.46 3.17 6.15
CA LEU A 91 1.85 4.07 7.13
C LEU A 91 0.68 4.87 6.54
N LEU A 92 0.80 5.35 5.30
CA LEU A 92 -0.27 6.07 4.59
C LEU A 92 -1.47 5.17 4.28
N LEU A 93 -1.22 3.89 3.98
CA LEU A 93 -2.24 2.91 3.64
C LEU A 93 -2.94 2.30 4.85
N ALA A 94 -2.27 2.27 6.01
CA ALA A 94 -2.81 1.66 7.22
C ALA A 94 -4.19 2.23 7.55
N PRO A 95 -5.18 1.40 7.92
CA PRO A 95 -6.51 1.89 8.27
C PRO A 95 -6.41 2.90 9.42
N PRO A 96 -7.25 3.96 9.42
CA PRO A 96 -7.23 4.94 10.50
C PRO A 96 -7.52 4.22 11.82
N ARG A 97 -6.55 4.23 12.73
CA ARG A 97 -6.78 3.74 14.09
C ARG A 97 -7.73 4.73 14.74
N VAL A 98 -8.95 4.29 15.01
CA VAL A 98 -9.98 5.06 15.73
C VAL A 98 -9.51 5.32 17.16
N ARG A 99 -8.61 6.29 17.33
CA ARG A 99 -8.50 7.06 18.56
C ARG A 99 -9.40 8.26 18.37
N ARG A 100 -10.17 8.64 19.41
CA ARG A 100 -10.94 9.89 19.42
C ARG A 100 -10.07 10.97 18.80
N ALA A 101 -10.56 11.58 17.72
CA ALA A 101 -9.84 12.63 17.02
C ALA A 101 -9.36 13.63 18.08
N ALA A 102 -8.04 13.70 18.26
CA ALA A 102 -7.48 14.82 19.00
C ALA A 102 -7.94 16.09 18.25
N PRO A 103 -8.31 17.17 18.96
CA PRO A 103 -8.60 18.43 18.30
C PRO A 103 -7.47 18.74 17.32
N LYS A 104 -7.81 19.27 16.15
CA LYS A 104 -6.83 19.77 15.18
C LYS A 104 -6.05 20.88 15.86
N LEU A 105 -5.03 20.51 16.62
CA LEU A 105 -3.98 21.42 17.00
C LEU A 105 -3.45 21.93 15.67
N ASP A 106 -3.38 23.24 15.58
CA ASP A 106 -2.86 24.12 14.55
C ASP A 106 -1.36 23.84 14.29
N GLN A 107 -1.04 22.56 14.13
CA GLN A 107 0.27 22.02 13.87
C GLN A 107 0.68 22.41 12.46
N VAL A 108 1.78 23.15 12.42
CA VAL A 108 2.44 23.56 11.19
C VAL A 108 3.17 22.36 10.64
N CYS A 109 2.55 21.66 9.69
CA CYS A 109 3.26 20.67 8.87
C CYS A 109 4.37 21.35 8.07
N PRO A 110 5.52 20.68 7.86
CA PRO A 110 6.62 21.29 7.12
C PRO A 110 6.19 21.70 5.72
N ALA A 111 6.79 22.78 5.23
CA ALA A 111 6.60 23.22 3.85
C ALA A 111 7.20 22.17 2.90
N ALA A 112 6.34 21.44 2.21
CA ALA A 112 6.71 20.43 1.23
C ALA A 112 5.76 20.51 0.02
N ASP A 113 6.26 20.13 -1.16
CA ASP A 113 5.42 20.03 -2.34
C ASP A 113 4.58 18.74 -2.31
N LEU A 114 3.37 18.85 -1.77
CA LEU A 114 2.40 17.76 -1.68
C LEU A 114 1.84 17.30 -3.03
N LYS A 115 2.21 17.94 -4.14
CA LYS A 115 1.92 17.41 -5.48
C LYS A 115 2.90 16.31 -5.88
N THR A 116 4.06 16.25 -5.22
CA THR A 116 5.12 15.26 -5.49
C THR A 116 5.07 14.13 -4.48
N PHE A 117 5.50 12.94 -4.91
CA PHE A 117 5.53 11.78 -4.03
C PHE A 117 6.55 11.95 -2.89
N ASP A 118 7.74 12.46 -3.17
CA ASP A 118 8.76 12.71 -2.14
C ASP A 118 8.29 13.72 -1.08
N GLY A 119 7.60 14.79 -1.50
CA GLY A 119 7.03 15.76 -0.58
C GLY A 119 5.96 15.15 0.34
N ILE A 120 5.15 14.23 -0.17
CA ILE A 120 4.18 13.48 0.62
C ILE A 120 4.88 12.56 1.63
N LEU A 121 5.89 11.80 1.20
CA LEU A 121 6.65 10.91 2.07
C LEU A 121 7.43 11.66 3.16
N ALA A 122 7.85 12.90 2.90
CA ALA A 122 8.51 13.74 3.90
C ALA A 122 7.55 14.23 5.00
N VAL A 123 6.26 14.44 4.68
CA VAL A 123 5.25 14.94 5.62
C VAL A 123 4.60 13.81 6.42
N ALA A 124 4.42 12.64 5.80
CA ALA A 124 3.75 11.49 6.40
C ALA A 124 4.27 11.04 7.79
N PRO A 125 5.60 10.97 8.05
CA PRO A 125 6.11 10.54 9.35
C PRO A 125 6.07 11.64 10.43
N VAL A 126 5.70 12.89 10.09
CA VAL A 126 5.61 13.98 11.06
C VAL A 126 4.33 13.83 11.88
N ASP A 127 4.50 13.83 13.20
CA ASP A 127 3.40 13.69 14.14
C ASP A 127 2.30 14.74 13.89
N GLY A 128 1.06 14.27 13.75
CA GLY A 128 -0.12 15.10 13.48
C GLY A 128 -0.33 15.51 12.02
N CYS A 129 0.64 15.27 11.12
CA CYS A 129 0.52 15.59 9.71
C CYS A 129 0.03 14.44 8.83
N LEU A 130 -0.14 13.24 9.39
CA LEU A 130 -0.51 12.04 8.66
C LEU A 130 -1.84 12.20 7.90
N GLY A 131 -2.85 12.87 8.47
CA GLY A 131 -4.13 13.11 7.78
C GLY A 131 -3.93 13.88 6.48
N ARG A 132 -3.21 15.01 6.54
CA ARG A 132 -2.87 15.83 5.37
C ARG A 132 -2.04 15.06 4.34
N ALA A 133 -1.08 14.25 4.80
CA ALA A 133 -0.27 13.42 3.91
C ALA A 133 -1.12 12.35 3.19
N ARG A 134 -2.11 11.77 3.87
CA ARG A 134 -3.03 10.79 3.27
C ARG A 134 -3.93 11.41 2.20
N ASP A 135 -4.49 12.57 2.47
CA ASP A 135 -5.32 13.30 1.50
C ASP A 135 -4.52 13.64 0.24
N ALA A 136 -3.28 14.13 0.42
CA ALA A 136 -2.37 14.40 -0.69
C ALA A 136 -1.94 13.13 -1.44
N PHE A 137 -1.71 12.03 -0.72
CA PHE A 137 -1.36 10.73 -1.29
C PHE A 137 -2.48 10.15 -2.15
N GLU A 138 -3.72 10.23 -1.70
CA GLU A 138 -4.89 9.78 -2.46
C GLU A 138 -5.03 10.59 -3.76
N ALA A 139 -4.95 11.92 -3.68
CA ALA A 139 -4.97 12.79 -4.86
C ALA A 139 -3.79 12.52 -5.83
N TYR A 140 -2.60 12.20 -5.29
CA TYR A 140 -1.45 11.81 -6.11
C TYR A 140 -1.72 10.51 -6.87
N VAL A 141 -2.22 9.48 -6.18
CA VAL A 141 -2.54 8.17 -6.76
C VAL A 141 -3.62 8.29 -7.83
N GLU A 142 -4.70 9.02 -7.57
CA GLU A 142 -5.79 9.20 -8.54
C GLU A 142 -5.30 9.83 -9.84
N ARG A 143 -4.46 10.87 -9.73
CA ARG A 143 -3.88 11.54 -10.90
C ARG A 143 -2.89 10.65 -11.65
N ALA A 144 -2.08 9.86 -10.93
CA ALA A 144 -1.04 9.02 -11.51
C ALA A 144 -1.57 7.69 -12.09
N ALA A 145 -2.65 7.13 -11.52
CA ALA A 145 -3.22 5.85 -11.94
C ALA A 145 -3.90 5.91 -13.33
N GLY A 146 -4.24 7.10 -13.80
CA GLY A 146 -4.98 7.29 -15.05
C GLY A 146 -6.43 6.80 -15.00
N PRO A 147 -7.17 6.94 -16.11
CA PRO A 147 -8.59 6.56 -16.19
C PRO A 147 -8.78 5.06 -15.98
N GLU A 148 -9.93 4.69 -15.42
CA GLU A 148 -10.32 3.29 -15.31
C GLU A 148 -10.55 2.72 -16.72
N PRO A 149 -9.97 1.56 -17.07
CA PRO A 149 -10.20 0.95 -18.37
C PRO A 149 -11.68 0.62 -18.53
N ALA A 150 -12.23 0.93 -19.70
CA ALA A 150 -13.60 0.58 -20.05
C ALA A 150 -13.76 -0.95 -20.00
N ALA A 151 -14.78 -1.40 -19.28
CA ALA A 151 -15.13 -2.81 -19.11
C ALA A 151 -15.58 -3.46 -20.43
#